data_AF-A0A9E6MQR8-F1
#
_entry.id   AF-A0A9E6MQR8-F1
#
_cell.length_a   1.000
_cell.length_b   1.000
_cell.length_c   1.000
_cell.angle_alpha   90.00
_cell.angle_beta   90.00
_cell.angle_gamma   90.00
#
_symmetry.space_group_name_H-M   'P 1'
#
loop_
_entity.id
_entity.type
_entity.pdbx_description
1 polymer ?
#
loop_
_entity_poly.entity_id
_entity_poly.type
_entity_poly.pdbx_seq_one_letter_code
_entity_poly.pdbx_strand_id
1 'polypeptide(L)'
;MARSVLLAVTAVLLVGVVLLGICFKTPPFAVAAACVAVAVNYLFVYNVLVRAPDFLRVLQRYFLVLVAMGVLGYAATGDEAFPTFVIPMTCLVGSSFDLLLLAVYPTRAVKDYAKYLLFFVVLGLAPLAFLPFGVVRWAGLVFVSALVAAVLGISLLVFEGRQMKGELKRLFHT
;
A
#
# COMPACT_ATOMS: atom_id res chain seq x y z
N MET A 1 27.43 -2.33 -5.64
CA MET A 1 26.94 -1.32 -6.60
C MET A 1 25.53 -0.82 -6.28
N ALA A 2 24.51 -1.69 -6.16
CA ALA A 2 23.11 -1.27 -5.94
C ALA A 2 22.89 -0.31 -4.75
N ARG A 3 23.59 -0.53 -3.62
CA ARG A 3 23.47 0.30 -2.40
C ARG A 3 23.98 1.74 -2.59
N SER A 4 25.11 1.91 -3.30
CA SER A 4 25.71 3.22 -3.57
C SER A 4 24.87 4.03 -4.56
N VAL A 5 24.29 3.34 -5.56
CA VAL A 5 23.36 3.96 -6.53
C VAL A 5 22.06 4.37 -5.83
N LEU A 6 21.52 3.54 -4.95
CA LEU A 6 20.30 3.85 -4.20
C LEU A 6 20.49 5.10 -3.31
N LEU A 7 21.62 5.17 -2.58
CA LEU A 7 21.98 6.33 -1.77
C LEU A 7 22.13 7.60 -2.62
N ALA A 8 22.82 7.51 -3.76
CA ALA A 8 23.00 8.64 -4.66
C ALA A 8 21.67 9.16 -5.22
N VAL A 9 20.80 8.27 -5.70
CA VAL A 9 19.47 8.65 -6.23
C VAL A 9 18.59 9.26 -5.15
N THR A 10 18.61 8.71 -3.93
CA THR A 10 17.84 9.26 -2.81
C THR A 10 18.35 10.62 -2.38
N ALA A 11 19.67 10.81 -2.33
CA ALA A 11 20.27 12.10 -2.01
C ALA A 11 19.91 13.16 -3.07
N VAL A 12 19.91 12.80 -4.36
CA VAL A 12 19.48 13.69 -5.44
C VAL A 12 17.99 14.05 -5.31
N LEU A 13 17.14 13.07 -4.98
CA LEU A 13 15.70 13.32 -4.75
C LEU A 13 15.44 14.20 -3.52
N LEU A 14 16.17 13.99 -2.41
CA LEU A 14 16.08 14.86 -1.22
C LEU A 14 16.50 16.29 -1.53
N VAL A 15 17.62 16.47 -2.23
CA VAL A 15 18.10 17.79 -2.65
C VAL A 15 17.09 18.44 -3.59
N GLY A 16 16.50 17.68 -4.52
CA GLY A 16 15.46 18.17 -5.42
C GLY A 16 14.20 18.63 -4.68
N VAL A 17 13.71 17.86 -3.69
CA VAL A 17 12.55 18.21 -2.86
C VAL A 17 12.79 19.50 -2.07
N VAL A 18 13.99 19.66 -1.49
CA VAL A 18 14.36 20.88 -0.75
C VAL A 18 14.46 22.09 -1.69
N LEU A 19 15.09 21.94 -2.85
CA LEU A 19 15.19 22.99 -3.87
C LEU A 19 13.82 23.43 -4.39
N LEU A 20 12.94 22.47 -4.69
CA LEU A 20 11.56 22.74 -5.09
C LEU A 20 10.78 23.45 -3.97
N GLY A 21 10.94 23.01 -2.71
CA GLY A 21 10.33 23.65 -1.56
C GLY A 21 10.74 25.12 -1.39
N ILE A 22 12.01 25.44 -1.64
CA ILE A 22 12.53 26.81 -1.62
C ILE A 22 11.97 27.63 -2.78
N CYS A 23 11.93 27.05 -3.99
CA CYS A 23 11.48 27.73 -5.20
C CYS A 23 9.98 28.09 -5.15
N PHE A 24 9.16 27.19 -4.59
CA PHE A 24 7.70 27.39 -4.47
C PHE A 24 7.27 28.06 -3.15
N LYS A 25 8.20 28.53 -2.31
CA LYS A 25 7.93 29.11 -0.97
C LYS A 25 7.00 28.24 -0.12
N THR A 26 7.14 26.93 -0.23
CA THR A 26 6.28 25.95 0.43
C THR A 26 6.55 25.97 1.94
N PRO A 27 5.53 25.82 2.82
CA PRO A 27 5.74 25.82 4.27
C PRO A 27 6.77 24.76 4.69
N PRO A 28 7.66 25.08 5.65
CA PRO A 28 8.81 24.22 6.01
C PRO A 28 8.38 22.84 6.53
N PHE A 29 7.19 22.74 7.13
CA PHE A 29 6.60 21.46 7.55
C PHE A 29 6.30 20.54 6.37
N ALA A 30 5.80 21.07 5.24
CA ALA A 30 5.49 20.27 4.07
C ALA A 30 6.75 19.74 3.36
N VAL A 31 7.80 20.56 3.33
CA VAL A 31 9.13 20.14 2.83
C VAL A 31 9.72 19.05 3.72
N ALA A 32 9.61 19.19 5.05
CA ALA A 32 10.05 18.17 5.99
C ALA A 32 9.30 16.84 5.81
N ALA A 33 7.98 16.89 5.65
CA ALA A 33 7.17 15.70 5.38
C ALA A 33 7.54 15.01 4.05
N ALA A 34 7.82 15.79 3.00
CA ALA A 34 8.30 15.25 1.73
C ALA A 34 9.71 14.61 1.86
N CYS A 35 10.61 15.22 2.63
CA CYS A 35 11.92 14.61 2.94
C CYS A 35 11.78 13.30 3.72
N VAL A 36 10.87 13.24 4.70
CA VAL A 36 10.56 12.01 5.44
C VAL A 36 10.00 10.94 4.50
N ALA A 37 9.10 11.30 3.58
CA ALA A 37 8.56 10.39 2.59
C ALA A 37 9.66 9.77 1.70
N VAL A 38 10.62 10.58 1.23
CA VAL A 38 11.76 10.10 0.44
C VAL A 38 12.70 9.20 1.28
N ALA A 39 12.93 9.53 2.54
CA ALA A 39 13.74 8.70 3.44
C ALA A 39 13.09 7.33 3.73
N VAL A 40 11.77 7.30 3.93
CA VAL A 40 10.98 6.07 4.07
C VAL A 40 11.05 5.23 2.80
N ASN A 41 10.95 5.87 1.62
CA ASN A 41 11.10 5.20 0.33
C ASN A 41 12.48 4.56 0.15
N TYR A 42 13.56 5.25 0.52
CA TYR A 42 14.90 4.65 0.50
C TYR A 42 15.06 3.48 1.45
N LEU A 43 14.60 3.62 2.70
CA LEU A 43 14.67 2.56 3.70
C LEU A 43 13.94 1.30 3.21
N PHE A 44 12.83 1.53 2.53
CA PHE A 44 12.02 0.52 1.90
C PHE A 44 12.78 -0.22 0.78
N VAL A 45 13.27 0.51 -0.22
CA VAL A 45 14.00 -0.10 -1.36
C VAL A 45 15.30 -0.76 -0.90
N TYR A 46 15.96 -0.19 0.11
CA TYR A 46 17.14 -0.79 0.72
C TYR A 46 16.82 -2.11 1.42
N ASN A 47 15.74 -2.18 2.21
CA ASN A 47 15.31 -3.41 2.87
C ASN A 47 14.84 -4.48 1.87
N VAL A 48 14.34 -4.06 0.71
CA VAL A 48 13.98 -4.94 -0.42
C VAL A 48 15.21 -5.57 -1.06
N LEU A 49 16.21 -4.76 -1.42
CA LEU A 49 17.41 -5.22 -2.12
C LEU A 49 18.30 -6.15 -1.27
N VAL A 50 18.33 -5.92 0.04
CA VAL A 50 19.22 -6.67 0.95
C VAL A 50 18.59 -7.99 1.45
N ARG A 51 17.26 -8.15 1.37
CA ARG A 51 16.54 -9.30 1.96
C ARG A 51 15.77 -10.18 0.96
N ALA A 52 15.91 -10.02 -0.35
CA ALA A 52 15.09 -10.73 -1.35
C ALA A 52 15.25 -12.27 -1.29
N PRO A 53 14.13 -13.00 -1.08
CA PRO A 53 13.86 -14.12 -2.00
C PRO A 53 12.45 -14.12 -2.64
N ASP A 54 11.53 -13.19 -2.32
CA ASP A 54 10.18 -13.17 -2.93
C ASP A 54 9.77 -11.79 -3.46
N PHE A 55 9.79 -11.62 -4.78
CA PHE A 55 9.38 -10.41 -5.52
C PHE A 55 7.96 -9.92 -5.15
N LEU A 56 7.04 -10.84 -4.88
CA LEU A 56 5.66 -10.55 -4.46
C LEU A 56 5.60 -9.79 -3.13
N ARG A 57 6.44 -10.22 -2.19
CA ARG A 57 6.55 -9.63 -0.86
C ARG A 57 7.10 -8.22 -0.90
N VAL A 58 7.86 -7.89 -1.94
CA VAL A 58 8.41 -6.56 -2.22
C VAL A 58 7.34 -5.66 -2.82
N LEU A 59 6.58 -6.15 -3.79
CA LEU A 59 5.56 -5.37 -4.47
C LEU A 59 4.43 -4.93 -3.53
N GLN A 60 3.92 -5.83 -2.69
CA GLN A 60 2.89 -5.50 -1.68
C GLN A 60 3.37 -4.42 -0.71
N ARG A 61 4.61 -4.55 -0.28
CA ARG A 61 5.32 -3.62 0.59
C ARG A 61 5.44 -2.23 -0.05
N TYR A 62 5.62 -2.16 -1.37
CA TYR A 62 5.78 -0.90 -2.10
C TYR A 62 4.48 -0.11 -2.15
N PHE A 63 3.37 -0.80 -2.42
CA PHE A 63 2.04 -0.21 -2.36
C PHE A 63 1.69 0.34 -0.96
N LEU A 64 2.10 -0.35 0.12
CA LEU A 64 1.94 0.16 1.50
C LEU A 64 2.71 1.48 1.70
N VAL A 65 3.93 1.58 1.18
CA VAL A 65 4.72 2.81 1.26
C VAL A 65 4.08 3.93 0.44
N LEU A 66 3.57 3.63 -0.75
CA LEU A 66 2.85 4.63 -1.56
C LEU A 66 1.63 5.19 -0.84
N VAL A 67 0.83 4.33 -0.19
CA VAL A 67 -0.33 4.77 0.59
C VAL A 67 0.10 5.58 1.81
N ALA A 68 1.14 5.15 2.53
CA ALA A 68 1.70 5.90 3.64
C ALA A 68 2.21 7.29 3.21
N MET A 69 2.88 7.38 2.06
CA MET A 69 3.30 8.67 1.49
C MET A 69 2.09 9.53 1.09
N GLY A 70 1.01 8.93 0.58
CA GLY A 70 -0.24 9.65 0.30
C GLY A 70 -0.87 10.25 1.56
N VAL A 71 -0.89 9.51 2.66
CA VAL A 71 -1.40 9.98 3.97
C VAL A 71 -0.50 11.07 4.55
N LEU A 72 0.82 10.90 4.49
CA LEU A 72 1.77 11.93 4.93
C LEU A 72 1.66 13.20 4.08
N GLY A 73 1.46 13.05 2.77
CA GLY A 73 1.19 14.16 1.86
C GLY A 73 -0.05 14.94 2.28
N TYR A 74 -1.16 14.25 2.54
CA TYR A 74 -2.38 14.86 3.06
C TYR A 74 -2.14 15.58 4.40
N ALA A 75 -1.46 14.94 5.35
CA ALA A 75 -1.15 15.55 6.65
C ALA A 75 -0.26 16.80 6.53
N ALA A 76 0.59 16.85 5.51
CA ALA A 76 1.53 17.94 5.27
C ALA A 76 0.92 19.15 4.57
N THR A 77 0.05 18.93 3.59
CA THR A 77 -0.52 19.98 2.74
C THR A 77 -1.96 20.33 3.08
N GLY A 78 -2.70 19.42 3.74
CA GLY A 78 -4.14 19.52 3.93
C GLY A 78 -4.94 19.41 2.63
N ASP A 79 -4.30 19.04 1.51
CA ASP A 79 -4.92 19.06 0.19
C ASP A 79 -5.88 17.85 0.00
N GLU A 80 -7.13 18.16 -0.31
CA GLU A 80 -8.22 17.19 -0.53
C GLU A 80 -7.98 16.27 -1.74
N ALA A 81 -7.05 16.61 -2.63
CA ALA A 81 -6.66 15.75 -3.75
C ALA A 81 -6.11 14.38 -3.29
N PHE A 82 -5.42 14.33 -2.15
CA PHE A 82 -4.84 13.10 -1.62
C PHE A 82 -5.90 12.07 -1.18
N PRO A 83 -6.84 12.39 -0.27
CA PRO A 83 -7.90 11.47 0.12
C PRO A 83 -8.93 11.22 -1.00
N THR A 84 -9.08 12.15 -1.96
CA THR A 84 -10.03 11.98 -3.07
C THR A 84 -9.49 11.07 -4.18
N PHE A 85 -8.20 11.16 -4.54
CA PHE A 85 -7.64 10.48 -5.71
C PHE A 85 -6.45 9.59 -5.39
N VAL A 86 -5.43 10.12 -4.73
CA VAL A 86 -4.13 9.45 -4.57
C VAL A 86 -4.26 8.19 -3.70
N ILE A 87 -4.90 8.30 -2.53
CA ILE A 87 -5.06 7.20 -1.59
C ILE A 87 -6.03 6.13 -2.17
N PRO A 88 -7.23 6.47 -2.69
CA PRO A 88 -8.13 5.47 -3.25
C PRO A 88 -7.55 4.75 -4.48
N MET A 89 -6.87 5.46 -5.39
CA MET A 89 -6.26 4.84 -6.57
C MET A 89 -5.13 3.87 -6.21
N THR A 90 -4.26 4.25 -5.29
CA THR A 90 -3.19 3.36 -4.83
C THR A 90 -3.73 2.12 -4.13
N CYS A 91 -4.79 2.25 -3.33
CA CYS A 91 -5.50 1.12 -2.73
C CYS A 91 -6.19 0.22 -3.79
N LEU A 92 -6.77 0.80 -4.84
CA LEU A 92 -7.40 0.06 -5.94
C LEU A 92 -6.39 -0.79 -6.72
N VAL A 93 -5.26 -0.19 -7.08
CA VAL A 93 -4.20 -0.91 -7.81
C VAL A 93 -3.61 -2.02 -6.95
N GLY A 94 -3.38 -1.77 -5.65
CA GLY A 94 -2.90 -2.79 -4.72
C GLY A 94 -3.89 -3.96 -4.55
N SER A 95 -5.17 -3.65 -4.30
CA SER A 95 -6.21 -4.66 -4.08
C SER A 95 -6.51 -5.48 -5.33
N SER A 96 -6.52 -4.86 -6.52
CA SER A 96 -6.72 -5.57 -7.79
C SER A 96 -5.57 -6.52 -8.11
N PHE A 97 -4.33 -6.11 -7.83
CA PHE A 97 -3.16 -6.97 -7.98
C PHE A 97 -3.25 -8.19 -7.06
N ASP A 98 -3.59 -8.00 -5.79
CA ASP A 98 -3.78 -9.10 -4.83
C ASP A 98 -4.93 -10.05 -5.24
N LEU A 99 -6.00 -9.51 -5.84
CA LEU A 99 -7.10 -10.30 -6.37
C LEU A 99 -6.67 -11.18 -7.56
N LEU A 100 -5.85 -10.63 -8.45
CA LEU A 100 -5.24 -11.38 -9.55
C LEU A 100 -4.31 -12.47 -9.03
N LEU A 101 -3.52 -12.20 -8.00
CA LEU A 101 -2.67 -13.22 -7.37
C LEU A 101 -3.49 -14.35 -6.75
N LEU A 102 -4.58 -14.02 -6.07
CA LEU A 102 -5.47 -15.01 -5.50
C LEU A 102 -6.17 -15.83 -6.59
N ALA A 103 -6.50 -15.22 -7.73
CA ALA A 103 -7.11 -15.92 -8.87
C ALA A 103 -6.13 -16.86 -9.59
N VAL A 104 -4.87 -16.45 -9.79
CA VAL A 104 -3.86 -17.23 -10.52
C VAL A 104 -3.16 -18.26 -9.63
N TYR A 105 -2.89 -17.92 -8.37
CA TYR A 105 -2.12 -18.75 -7.43
C TYR A 105 -2.80 -18.92 -6.06
N PRO A 106 -4.06 -19.41 -6.00
CA PRO A 106 -4.88 -19.40 -4.78
C PRO A 106 -4.22 -20.08 -3.57
N THR A 107 -3.61 -21.26 -3.77
CA THR A 107 -3.01 -22.05 -2.68
C THR A 107 -1.70 -21.48 -2.15
N ARG A 108 -0.84 -20.89 -3.01
CA ARG A 108 0.39 -20.21 -2.58
C ARG A 108 0.10 -18.84 -1.98
N ALA A 109 -0.84 -18.10 -2.56
CA ALA A 109 -1.21 -16.76 -2.10
C ALA A 109 -1.70 -16.78 -0.64
N VAL A 110 -2.60 -17.72 -0.31
CA VAL A 110 -3.10 -17.85 1.08
C VAL A 110 -1.99 -18.34 2.02
N LYS A 111 -1.21 -19.35 1.63
CA LYS A 111 -0.21 -19.94 2.52
C LYS A 111 0.96 -19.01 2.84
N ASP A 112 1.49 -18.31 1.83
CA ASP A 112 2.71 -17.52 1.95
C ASP A 112 2.43 -16.01 2.16
N TYR A 113 1.24 -15.52 1.78
CA TYR A 113 0.92 -14.10 1.71
C TYR A 113 -0.38 -13.67 2.41
N ALA A 114 -1.11 -14.55 3.12
CA ALA A 114 -2.39 -14.21 3.78
C ALA A 114 -2.32 -12.93 4.64
N LYS A 115 -1.23 -12.72 5.38
CA LYS A 115 -1.05 -11.51 6.20
C LYS A 115 -1.04 -10.22 5.39
N TYR A 116 -0.46 -10.25 4.19
CA TYR A 116 -0.38 -9.08 3.31
C TYR A 116 -1.71 -8.83 2.58
N LEU A 117 -2.37 -9.91 2.15
CA LEU A 117 -3.71 -9.90 1.58
C LEU A 117 -4.73 -9.28 2.56
N LEU A 118 -4.72 -9.68 3.83
CA LEU A 118 -5.52 -9.05 4.89
C LEU A 118 -5.17 -7.57 5.07
N PHE A 119 -3.89 -7.21 4.97
CA PHE A 119 -3.45 -5.82 5.06
C PHE A 119 -4.06 -4.96 3.95
N PHE A 120 -4.14 -5.47 2.72
CA PHE A 120 -4.77 -4.76 1.60
C PHE A 120 -6.29 -4.69 1.71
N VAL A 121 -6.94 -5.67 2.33
CA VAL A 121 -8.38 -5.55 2.67
C VAL A 121 -8.59 -4.37 3.61
N VAL A 122 -7.80 -4.27 4.68
CA VAL A 122 -7.90 -3.16 5.64
C VAL A 122 -7.52 -1.83 4.99
N LEU A 123 -6.45 -1.79 4.20
CA LEU A 123 -6.02 -0.58 3.51
C LEU A 123 -7.01 -0.12 2.44
N GLY A 124 -7.65 -1.04 1.74
CA GLY A 124 -8.67 -0.73 0.74
C GLY A 124 -9.96 -0.17 1.35
N LEU A 125 -10.21 -0.47 2.63
CA LEU A 125 -11.24 0.13 3.46
C LEU A 125 -10.80 1.44 4.11
N ALA A 126 -9.49 1.71 4.26
CA ALA A 126 -9.00 2.95 4.87
C ALA A 126 -9.51 4.25 4.20
N PRO A 127 -9.69 4.33 2.86
CA PRO A 127 -10.38 5.44 2.19
C PRO A 127 -11.75 5.78 2.77
N LEU A 128 -12.52 4.81 3.27
CA LEU A 128 -13.82 5.06 3.90
C LEU A 128 -13.71 5.88 5.18
N ALA A 129 -12.59 5.79 5.90
CA ALA A 129 -12.39 6.55 7.12
C ALA A 129 -12.32 8.06 6.85
N PHE A 130 -12.04 8.49 5.61
CA PHE A 130 -11.98 9.91 5.22
C PHE A 130 -13.35 10.51 4.88
N LEU A 131 -14.39 9.69 4.62
CA LEU A 131 -15.76 10.16 4.36
C LEU A 131 -16.38 11.02 5.47
N PRO A 132 -16.36 10.62 6.77
CA PRO A 132 -16.98 11.41 7.84
C PRO A 132 -16.30 12.77 8.05
N PHE A 133 -15.06 12.95 7.58
CA PHE A 133 -14.34 14.22 7.69
C PHE A 133 -14.72 15.23 6.61
N GLY A 134 -15.55 14.85 5.62
CA GLY A 134 -16.01 15.77 4.57
C GLY A 134 -14.94 16.19 3.56
N VAL A 135 -13.75 15.59 3.63
CA VAL A 135 -12.55 15.94 2.82
C VAL A 135 -12.52 15.24 1.46
N VAL A 136 -13.52 14.40 1.18
CA VAL A 136 -13.62 13.62 -0.06
C VAL A 136 -14.63 14.27 -0.99
N ARG A 137 -14.16 14.87 -2.09
CA ARG A 137 -15.03 15.52 -3.08
C ARG A 137 -15.74 14.55 -4.01
N TRP A 138 -15.15 13.36 -4.24
CA TRP A 138 -15.71 12.35 -5.13
C TRP A 138 -15.79 10.98 -4.44
N ALA A 139 -16.90 10.76 -3.73
CA ALA A 139 -17.13 9.55 -2.95
C ALA A 139 -17.15 8.27 -3.81
N GLY A 140 -17.46 8.38 -5.11
CA GLY A 140 -17.51 7.24 -6.02
C GLY A 140 -16.23 6.41 -6.02
N LEU A 141 -15.06 7.06 -6.04
CA LEU A 141 -13.76 6.36 -6.08
C LEU A 141 -13.46 5.61 -4.79
N VAL A 142 -13.86 6.17 -3.65
CA VAL A 142 -13.75 5.56 -2.32
C VAL A 142 -14.64 4.33 -2.19
N PHE A 143 -15.86 4.39 -2.73
CA PHE A 143 -16.76 3.22 -2.75
C PHE A 143 -16.22 2.11 -3.65
N VAL A 144 -15.67 2.44 -4.81
CA VAL A 144 -15.08 1.45 -5.72
C VAL A 144 -13.86 0.78 -5.06
N SER A 145 -12.98 1.53 -4.41
CA SER A 145 -11.84 0.92 -3.69
C SER A 145 -12.29 0.01 -2.55
N ALA A 146 -13.29 0.45 -1.78
CA ALA A 146 -13.87 -0.35 -0.70
C ALA A 146 -14.54 -1.62 -1.21
N LEU A 147 -15.25 -1.56 -2.34
CA LEU A 147 -15.93 -2.71 -2.93
C LEU A 147 -14.92 -3.75 -3.41
N VAL A 148 -13.85 -3.34 -4.08
CA VAL A 148 -12.77 -4.25 -4.52
C VAL A 148 -12.07 -4.89 -3.31
N ALA A 149 -11.84 -4.13 -2.24
CA ALA A 149 -11.29 -4.66 -0.99
C ALA A 149 -12.23 -5.67 -0.32
N ALA A 150 -13.54 -5.41 -0.35
CA ALA A 150 -14.55 -6.34 0.18
C ALA A 150 -14.58 -7.65 -0.62
N VAL A 151 -14.50 -7.59 -1.96
CA VAL A 151 -14.41 -8.77 -2.82
C VAL A 151 -13.14 -9.58 -2.50
N LEU A 152 -12.00 -8.91 -2.28
CA LEU A 152 -10.77 -9.57 -1.86
C LEU A 152 -10.95 -10.30 -0.52
N GLY A 153 -11.57 -9.65 0.46
CA GLY A 153 -11.88 -10.21 1.78
C GLY A 153 -12.81 -11.42 1.71
N ILE A 154 -13.89 -11.34 0.93
CA ILE A 154 -14.80 -12.48 0.72
C ILE A 154 -14.06 -13.64 0.06
N SER A 155 -13.24 -13.34 -0.95
CA SER A 155 -12.46 -14.36 -1.66
C SER A 155 -11.52 -15.10 -0.68
N LEU A 156 -10.81 -14.36 0.18
CA LEU A 156 -9.96 -14.93 1.23
C LEU A 156 -10.76 -15.86 2.18
N LEU A 157 -11.91 -15.42 2.67
CA LEU A 157 -12.76 -16.24 3.56
C LEU A 157 -13.22 -17.54 2.89
N VAL A 158 -13.55 -17.50 1.59
CA VAL A 158 -13.93 -18.69 0.82
C VAL A 158 -12.74 -19.65 0.67
N PHE A 159 -11.53 -19.15 0.46
CA PHE A 159 -10.33 -19.98 0.29
C PHE A 159 -9.81 -20.55 1.62
N GLU A 160 -9.72 -19.75 2.69
CA GLU A 160 -9.36 -20.23 4.04
C GLU A 160 -10.40 -21.21 4.58
N GLY A 161 -11.69 -20.95 4.35
CA GLY A 161 -12.78 -21.84 4.74
C GLY A 161 -12.72 -23.20 4.04
N ARG A 162 -12.21 -23.26 2.81
CA ARG A 162 -11.93 -24.54 2.11
C ARG A 162 -10.70 -25.25 2.66
N GLN A 163 -9.67 -24.51 3.06
CA GLN A 163 -8.45 -25.07 3.65
C GLN A 163 -8.71 -25.68 5.05
N MET A 164 -9.44 -24.99 5.92
CA MET A 164 -9.81 -25.52 7.25
C MET A 164 -10.69 -26.76 7.16
N LYS A 165 -11.63 -26.82 6.21
CA LYS A 165 -12.45 -28.03 5.98
C LYS A 165 -11.62 -29.22 5.51
N GLY A 166 -10.54 -28.98 4.76
CA GLY A 166 -9.60 -30.02 4.32
C GLY A 166 -8.76 -30.58 5.46
N GLU A 167 -8.26 -29.72 6.35
CA GLU A 167 -7.51 -30.09 7.56
C GLU A 167 -8.40 -30.84 8.58
N LEU A 168 -9.63 -30.36 8.82
CA LEU A 168 -10.60 -31.04 9.69
C LEU A 168 -10.95 -32.44 9.18
N LYS A 169 -11.17 -32.62 7.87
CA LYS A 169 -11.40 -33.95 7.30
C LYS A 169 -10.23 -34.91 7.51
N ARG A 170 -8.99 -34.42 7.51
CA ARG A 170 -7.81 -35.27 7.79
C ARG A 170 -7.75 -35.71 9.24
N LEU A 171 -8.10 -34.82 10.19
CA LEU A 171 -8.07 -35.12 11.62
C LEU A 171 -9.20 -36.07 12.06
N PHE A 172 -10.36 -36.03 11.41
CA PHE A 172 -11.50 -36.90 11.73
C PHE A 172 -11.52 -38.25 10.97
N HIS A 173 -10.50 -38.51 10.14
CA HIS A 173 -10.30 -39.80 9.47
C HIS A 173 -9.14 -40.62 10.07
N THR A 174 -8.66 -40.26 11.27
CA THR A 174 -7.82 -41.11 12.14
C THR A 174 -8.65 -41.60 13.32
#